data_AF-A0A378WXV4-F1
#
_entry.id   AF-A0A378WXV4-F1
#
_cell.length_a   1.000
_cell.length_b   1.000
_cell.length_c   1.000
_cell.angle_alpha   90.00
_cell.angle_beta   90.00
_cell.angle_gamma   90.00
#
_symmetry.space_group_name_H-M   'P 1'
#
loop_
_entity.id
_entity.type
_entity.pdbx_description
1 polymer ?
#
loop_
_entity_poly.entity_id
_entity_poly.type
_entity_poly.pdbx_seq_one_letter_code
_entity_poly.pdbx_strand_id
1 'polypeptide(L)'
;MITQLWLVASGNFAWLNWLTILLACTAIDARSAAYFLPLADQPAFQDPPTWFVAVVCAFTAAVVVLSYWPIRNLLSGHQRMNASFNRYHLVNTYGAFGRIERRRWELVVEGTDDRHITEQTQWQEYDFKGKPGDPHRLPRQWAPYHLRLDWLMWFAAISPIYARSWLGPFLRRLLINDPDTLRLLRHNPFPDSPPAHVRVRQYLYRFSTREELRHDHVWWHRDAVGDYVPPTALASPRIRHG
;
A
#
# COMPACT_ATOMS: atom_id res chain seq x y z
N MET A 1 -5.98 21.50 1.65
CA MET A 1 -5.52 20.91 2.92
C MET A 1 -6.53 19.95 3.56
N ILE A 2 -7.79 20.34 3.77
CA ILE A 2 -8.79 19.49 4.46
C ILE A 2 -8.96 18.10 3.82
N THR A 3 -9.02 18.03 2.49
CA THR A 3 -9.11 16.76 1.74
C THR A 3 -7.87 15.87 1.92
N GLN A 4 -6.68 16.46 2.00
CA GLN A 4 -5.43 15.73 2.25
C GLN A 4 -5.34 15.26 3.70
N LEU A 5 -5.76 16.08 4.67
CA LEU A 5 -5.84 15.69 6.07
C LEU A 5 -6.85 14.57 6.29
N TRP A 6 -7.97 14.60 5.59
CA TRP A 6 -8.93 13.48 5.56
C TRP A 6 -8.28 12.21 5.03
N LEU A 7 -7.55 12.27 3.90
CA LEU A 7 -6.83 11.11 3.36
C LEU A 7 -5.72 10.59 4.28
N VAL A 8 -5.06 11.47 5.03
CA VAL A 8 -4.09 11.10 6.07
C VAL A 8 -4.78 10.38 7.22
N ALA A 9 -5.95 10.86 7.65
CA ALA A 9 -6.71 10.26 8.76
C ALA A 9 -7.39 8.94 8.36
N SER A 10 -7.89 8.84 7.13
CA SER A 10 -8.70 7.72 6.66
C SER A 10 -7.90 6.64 5.94
N GLY A 11 -6.61 6.88 5.65
CA GLY A 11 -5.84 6.02 4.75
C GLY A 11 -4.36 5.95 5.08
N ASN A 12 -3.71 4.92 4.55
CA ASN A 12 -2.31 4.61 4.85
C ASN A 12 -1.42 4.80 3.61
N PHE A 13 -1.41 6.03 3.07
CA PHE A 13 -0.70 6.41 1.82
C PHE A 13 0.77 6.84 2.07
N ALA A 14 1.40 6.26 3.09
CA ALA A 14 2.77 6.57 3.49
C ALA A 14 3.04 8.10 3.51
N TRP A 15 4.15 8.54 2.92
CA TRP A 15 4.62 9.92 2.93
C TRP A 15 4.04 10.80 1.81
N LEU A 16 3.27 10.24 0.86
CA LEU A 16 2.81 10.97 -0.34
C LEU A 16 1.85 12.11 0.01
N ASN A 17 0.91 11.87 0.93
CA ASN A 17 -0.01 12.93 1.38
C ASN A 17 0.75 14.08 2.05
N TRP A 18 1.84 13.77 2.79
CA TRP A 18 2.66 14.78 3.45
C TRP A 18 3.42 15.65 2.44
N LEU A 19 3.95 15.06 1.36
CA LEU A 19 4.51 15.85 0.26
C LEU A 19 3.47 16.78 -0.36
N THR A 20 2.26 16.26 -0.64
CA THR A 20 1.20 17.09 -1.24
C THR A 20 0.83 18.24 -0.32
N ILE A 21 0.76 18.01 0.99
CA ILE A 21 0.53 19.06 1.98
C ILE A 21 1.69 20.06 1.98
N LEU A 22 2.94 19.61 1.99
CA LEU A 22 4.11 20.48 2.01
C LEU A 22 4.18 21.37 0.75
N LEU A 23 3.98 20.78 -0.43
CA LEU A 23 3.91 21.53 -1.70
C LEU A 23 2.72 22.51 -1.70
N ALA A 24 1.56 22.10 -1.19
CA ALA A 24 0.42 23.00 -1.07
C ALA A 24 0.71 24.17 -0.10
N CYS A 25 1.42 23.93 1.00
CA CYS A 25 1.84 24.97 1.93
C CYS A 25 2.80 25.96 1.28
N THR A 26 3.72 25.52 0.41
CA THR A 26 4.61 26.44 -0.33
C THR A 26 3.89 27.32 -1.34
N ALA A 27 2.67 26.95 -1.75
CA ALA A 27 1.85 27.73 -2.66
C ALA A 27 0.98 28.78 -1.94
N ILE A 28 0.94 28.77 -0.60
CA ILE A 28 0.22 29.79 0.19
C ILE A 28 1.10 31.03 0.24
N ASP A 29 0.62 32.13 -0.32
CA ASP A 29 1.33 33.40 -0.27
C ASP A 29 1.34 33.98 1.16
N ALA A 30 2.38 34.73 1.47
CA ALA A 30 2.57 35.29 2.81
C ALA A 30 1.44 36.24 3.23
N ARG A 31 0.77 36.91 2.28
CA ARG A 31 -0.34 37.81 2.56
C ARG A 31 -1.60 37.04 2.97
N SER A 32 -1.92 35.92 2.30
CA SER A 32 -2.98 35.01 2.75
C SER A 32 -2.66 34.33 4.08
N ALA A 33 -1.40 33.97 4.31
CA ALA A 33 -0.96 33.37 5.57
C ALA A 33 -0.99 34.37 6.75
N ALA A 34 -0.69 35.65 6.50
CA ALA A 34 -0.70 36.72 7.50
C ALA A 34 -2.10 36.99 8.09
N TYR A 35 -3.17 36.55 7.40
CA TYR A 35 -4.54 36.60 7.95
C TYR A 35 -4.72 35.65 9.16
N PHE A 36 -3.96 34.57 9.22
CA PHE A 36 -4.10 33.53 10.24
C PHE A 36 -2.88 33.40 11.17
N LEU A 37 -1.71 33.87 10.74
CA LEU A 37 -0.44 33.78 11.47
C LEU A 37 0.19 35.18 11.56
N PRO A 38 0.77 35.57 12.71
CA PRO A 38 1.48 36.84 12.84
C PRO A 38 2.84 36.77 12.12
N LEU A 39 2.81 36.86 10.80
CA LEU A 39 3.99 36.85 9.93
C LEU A 39 4.43 38.28 9.64
N ALA A 40 5.74 38.51 9.60
CA ALA A 40 6.30 39.81 9.22
C ALA A 40 5.94 40.13 7.77
N ASP A 41 5.68 41.41 7.50
CA ASP A 41 5.43 41.89 6.14
C ASP A 41 6.61 41.56 5.23
N GLN A 42 6.33 40.80 4.18
CA GLN A 42 7.29 40.45 3.15
C GLN A 42 7.42 41.62 2.15
N PRO A 43 8.60 41.80 1.52
CA PRO A 43 8.76 42.80 0.47
C PRO A 43 7.76 42.55 -0.66
N ALA A 44 7.05 43.60 -1.06
CA ALA A 44 6.10 43.54 -2.16
C ALA A 44 6.85 43.21 -3.46
N PHE A 45 6.52 42.08 -4.08
CA PHE A 45 6.96 41.80 -5.44
C PHE A 45 6.25 42.77 -6.41
N GLN A 46 6.90 43.10 -7.53
CA GLN A 46 6.27 43.88 -8.58
C GLN A 46 5.03 43.15 -9.10
N ASP A 47 3.93 43.90 -9.31
CA ASP A 47 2.71 43.34 -9.86
C ASP A 47 2.99 42.70 -11.24
N PRO A 48 2.42 41.53 -11.52
CA PRO A 48 2.59 40.90 -12.82
C PRO A 48 1.98 41.78 -13.92
N PRO A 49 2.58 41.81 -15.14
CA PRO A 49 2.01 42.52 -16.27
C PRO A 49 0.56 42.08 -16.56
N THR A 50 -0.31 43.02 -16.91
CA THR A 50 -1.75 42.77 -17.12
C THR A 50 -2.03 41.72 -18.20
N TRP A 51 -1.22 41.67 -19.26
CA TRP A 51 -1.34 40.66 -20.31
C TRP A 51 -1.09 39.25 -19.76
N PHE A 52 -0.15 39.09 -18.83
CA PHE A 52 0.17 37.82 -18.22
C PHE A 52 -0.98 37.36 -17.33
N VAL A 53 -1.54 38.27 -16.52
CA VAL A 53 -2.73 38.00 -15.71
C VAL A 53 -3.91 37.57 -16.60
N ALA A 54 -4.16 38.26 -17.71
CA ALA A 54 -5.22 37.90 -18.64
C ALA A 54 -5.04 36.50 -19.23
N VAL A 55 -3.81 36.14 -19.63
CA VAL A 55 -3.47 34.80 -20.14
C VAL A 55 -3.68 33.73 -19.07
N VAL A 56 -3.22 33.97 -17.84
CA VAL A 56 -3.41 33.05 -16.71
C VAL A 56 -4.90 32.85 -16.43
N CYS A 57 -5.68 33.92 -16.33
CA CYS A 57 -7.13 33.84 -16.13
C CYS A 57 -7.84 33.06 -17.25
N ALA A 58 -7.48 33.32 -18.52
CA ALA A 58 -8.04 32.59 -19.66
C ALA A 58 -7.70 31.10 -19.60
N PHE A 59 -6.46 30.76 -19.27
CA PHE A 59 -6.02 29.38 -19.10
C PHE A 59 -6.74 28.69 -17.92
N THR A 60 -6.88 29.36 -16.77
CA THR A 60 -7.63 28.85 -15.63
C THR A 60 -9.09 28.60 -16.00
N ALA A 61 -9.75 29.53 -16.71
CA ALA A 61 -11.12 29.33 -17.19
C ALA A 61 -11.22 28.12 -18.14
N ALA A 62 -10.26 27.95 -19.06
CA ALA A 62 -10.20 26.78 -19.94
C ALA A 62 -10.05 25.48 -19.14
N VAL A 63 -9.18 25.43 -18.13
CA VAL A 63 -9.02 24.27 -17.25
C VAL A 63 -10.31 23.96 -16.49
N VAL A 64 -11.01 24.96 -15.96
CA VAL A 64 -12.30 24.78 -15.27
C VAL A 64 -13.34 24.17 -16.21
N VAL A 65 -13.45 24.69 -17.44
CA VAL A 65 -14.37 24.16 -18.45
C VAL A 65 -14.01 22.72 -18.82
N LEU A 66 -12.72 22.44 -19.09
CA LEU A 66 -12.25 21.09 -19.44
C LEU A 66 -12.40 20.09 -18.28
N SER A 67 -12.39 20.55 -17.04
CA SER A 67 -12.58 19.73 -15.83
C SER A 67 -14.00 19.17 -15.69
N TYR A 68 -14.98 19.69 -16.43
CA TYR A 68 -16.34 19.16 -16.45
C TYR A 68 -16.38 17.65 -16.77
N TRP A 69 -15.61 17.20 -17.78
CA TRP A 69 -15.64 15.79 -18.21
C TRP A 69 -15.00 14.84 -17.19
N PRO A 70 -13.78 15.10 -16.67
CA PRO A 70 -13.21 14.33 -15.57
C PRO A 70 -14.10 14.29 -14.33
N ILE A 71 -14.65 15.43 -13.90
CA ILE A 71 -15.53 15.51 -12.72
C ILE A 71 -16.79 14.67 -12.93
N ARG A 72 -17.45 14.79 -14.09
CA ARG A 72 -18.61 13.97 -14.43
C ARG A 72 -18.28 12.47 -14.42
N ASN A 73 -17.09 12.08 -14.89
CA ASN A 73 -16.62 10.70 -14.80
C ASN A 73 -16.41 10.25 -13.35
N LEU A 74 -15.78 11.09 -12.51
CA LEU A 74 -15.57 10.80 -11.09
C LEU A 74 -16.88 10.70 -10.30
N LEU A 75 -17.92 11.44 -10.68
CA LEU A 75 -19.24 11.34 -10.06
C LEU A 75 -20.08 10.17 -10.60
N SER A 76 -19.62 9.49 -11.66
CA SER A 76 -20.32 8.34 -12.23
C SER A 76 -20.06 7.06 -11.43
N GLY A 77 -21.01 6.12 -11.44
CA GLY A 77 -20.81 4.78 -10.84
C GLY A 77 -19.78 3.90 -11.57
N HIS A 78 -19.39 4.28 -12.79
CA HIS A 78 -18.45 3.55 -13.65
C HIS A 78 -17.19 4.38 -13.93
N GLN A 79 -16.58 4.90 -12.85
CA GLN A 79 -15.39 5.75 -12.93
C GLN A 79 -14.28 5.09 -13.76
N ARG A 80 -13.80 5.80 -14.76
CA ARG A 80 -12.57 5.44 -15.50
C ARG A 80 -11.40 6.17 -14.89
N MET A 81 -10.40 5.44 -14.40
CA MET A 81 -9.12 6.01 -13.95
C MET A 81 -8.06 5.88 -15.03
N ASN A 82 -7.04 6.74 -14.96
CA ASN A 82 -5.93 6.82 -15.91
C ASN A 82 -6.42 7.03 -17.35
N ALA A 83 -7.38 7.96 -17.50
CA ALA A 83 -8.10 8.23 -18.74
C ALA A 83 -8.02 9.71 -19.11
N SER A 84 -7.93 9.97 -20.42
CA SER A 84 -8.00 11.32 -21.00
C SER A 84 -9.37 11.63 -21.55
N PHE A 85 -9.81 12.88 -21.37
CA PHE A 85 -11.13 13.35 -21.79
C PHE A 85 -11.07 14.42 -22.87
N ASN A 86 -9.87 14.81 -23.30
CA ASN A 86 -9.67 15.76 -24.38
C ASN A 86 -8.43 15.39 -25.21
N ARG A 87 -8.41 15.85 -26.48
CA ARG A 87 -7.31 15.57 -27.43
C ARG A 87 -5.95 16.09 -26.94
N TYR A 88 -5.95 17.12 -26.11
CA TYR A 88 -4.74 17.79 -25.62
C TYR A 88 -4.21 17.19 -24.31
N HIS A 89 -4.91 16.21 -23.74
CA HIS A 89 -4.57 15.58 -22.46
C HIS A 89 -4.37 16.57 -21.31
N LEU A 90 -5.00 17.75 -21.38
CA LEU A 90 -4.81 18.86 -20.44
C LEU A 90 -5.44 18.58 -19.06
N VAL A 91 -6.55 17.82 -19.04
CA VAL A 91 -7.28 17.51 -17.81
C VAL A 91 -7.78 16.07 -17.90
N ASN A 92 -7.26 15.24 -17.01
CA ASN A 92 -7.41 13.78 -17.04
C ASN A 92 -7.77 13.28 -15.64
N THR A 93 -8.26 12.06 -15.55
CA THR A 93 -8.36 11.38 -14.25
C THR A 93 -7.19 10.43 -14.09
N TYR A 94 -6.49 10.53 -12.97
CA TYR A 94 -5.48 9.57 -12.55
C TYR A 94 -5.86 8.97 -11.21
N GLY A 95 -5.69 7.66 -11.10
CA GLY A 95 -5.93 6.94 -9.86
C GLY A 95 -5.00 5.76 -9.80
N ALA A 96 -4.16 5.72 -8.78
CA ALA A 96 -3.32 4.55 -8.50
C ALA A 96 -4.19 3.30 -8.31
N PHE A 97 -5.39 3.45 -7.71
CA PHE A 97 -6.35 2.37 -7.48
C PHE A 97 -7.75 2.83 -7.87
N GLY A 98 -8.23 2.41 -9.05
CA GLY A 98 -9.52 2.89 -9.60
C GLY A 98 -10.77 2.24 -9.00
N ARG A 99 -10.61 1.24 -8.14
CA ARG A 99 -11.71 0.65 -7.39
C ARG A 99 -11.18 0.12 -6.06
N ILE A 100 -11.89 0.43 -4.98
CA ILE A 100 -11.63 -0.17 -3.67
C ILE A 100 -12.39 -1.49 -3.62
N GLU A 101 -11.68 -2.61 -3.76
CA GLU A 101 -12.28 -3.93 -3.63
C GLU A 101 -12.58 -4.25 -2.16
N ARG A 102 -13.72 -4.92 -1.93
CA ARG A 102 -14.09 -5.44 -0.59
C ARG A 102 -13.48 -6.80 -0.29
N ARG A 103 -12.97 -7.48 -1.34
CA ARG A 103 -12.25 -8.74 -1.26
C ARG A 103 -10.79 -8.46 -1.56
N ARG A 104 -9.90 -9.19 -0.89
CA ARG A 104 -8.47 -8.94 -0.98
C ARG A 104 -7.69 -10.24 -0.96
N TRP A 105 -6.95 -10.48 -2.03
CA TRP A 105 -6.00 -11.58 -2.08
C TRP A 105 -4.81 -11.26 -1.18
N GLU A 106 -4.39 -12.22 -0.37
CA GLU A 106 -3.25 -12.10 0.53
C GLU A 106 -2.39 -13.35 0.47
N LEU A 107 -1.08 -13.14 0.55
CA LEU A 107 -0.11 -14.22 0.71
C LEU A 107 0.28 -14.33 2.19
N VAL A 108 0.22 -15.54 2.70
CA VAL A 108 0.61 -15.91 4.06
C VAL A 108 1.84 -16.81 3.95
N VAL A 109 2.90 -16.44 4.67
CA VAL A 109 4.15 -17.18 4.67
C VAL A 109 4.17 -18.02 5.92
N GLU A 110 4.41 -19.31 5.76
CA GLU A 110 4.38 -20.30 6.84
C GLU A 110 5.72 -21.04 6.86
N GLY A 111 6.20 -21.36 8.06
CA GLY A 111 7.33 -22.24 8.26
C GLY A 111 6.97 -23.45 9.11
N THR A 112 7.82 -24.46 9.11
CA THR A 112 7.77 -25.62 10.00
C THR A 112 9.18 -26.08 10.32
N ASP A 113 9.40 -26.58 11.53
CA ASP A 113 10.62 -27.24 11.99
C ASP A 113 10.65 -28.74 11.63
N ASP A 114 9.53 -29.28 11.14
CA ASP A 114 9.44 -30.67 10.67
C ASP A 114 10.36 -30.92 9.48
N ARG A 115 11.24 -31.92 9.64
CA ARG A 115 12.19 -32.34 8.59
C ARG A 115 11.55 -33.11 7.45
N HIS A 116 10.38 -33.70 7.67
CA HIS A 116 9.65 -34.46 6.66
C HIS A 116 8.21 -33.98 6.63
N ILE A 117 7.76 -33.54 5.45
CA ILE A 117 6.40 -33.05 5.28
C ILE A 117 5.43 -34.23 5.22
N THR A 118 4.53 -34.25 6.19
CA THR A 118 3.40 -35.18 6.29
C THR A 118 2.08 -34.41 6.39
N GLU A 119 0.94 -35.12 6.38
CA GLU A 119 -0.38 -34.50 6.60
C GLU A 119 -0.53 -33.89 8.01
N GLN A 120 0.27 -34.35 8.98
CA GLN A 120 0.22 -33.89 10.37
C GLN A 120 1.17 -32.71 10.65
N THR A 121 1.93 -32.28 9.64
CA THR A 121 2.92 -31.20 9.75
C THR A 121 2.28 -29.93 10.29
N GLN A 122 2.85 -29.39 11.36
CA GLN A 122 2.39 -28.13 11.94
C GLN A 122 3.07 -26.96 11.24
N TRP A 123 2.26 -26.05 10.70
CA TRP A 123 2.73 -24.85 10.00
C TRP A 123 2.44 -23.62 10.84
N GLN A 124 3.43 -22.76 10.99
CA GLN A 124 3.34 -21.53 11.78
C GLN A 124 3.53 -20.30 10.88
N GLU A 125 2.64 -19.32 11.02
CA GLU A 125 2.63 -18.12 10.18
C GLU A 125 3.67 -17.08 10.64
N TYR A 126 4.36 -16.49 9.68
CA TYR A 126 5.11 -15.25 9.89
C TYR A 126 4.17 -14.05 9.85
N ASP A 127 4.17 -13.22 10.91
CA ASP A 127 3.38 -11.99 10.90
C ASP A 127 4.12 -10.85 10.22
N PHE A 128 3.37 -10.13 9.39
CA PHE A 128 3.79 -8.88 8.79
C PHE A 128 3.23 -7.68 9.58
N LYS A 129 3.88 -6.52 9.46
CA LYS A 129 3.59 -5.35 10.30
C LYS A 129 2.26 -4.69 9.94
N GLY A 130 2.03 -4.41 8.66
CA GLY A 130 0.92 -3.60 8.19
C GLY A 130 -0.08 -4.27 7.26
N LYS A 131 0.28 -5.33 6.54
CA LYS A 131 -0.72 -6.06 5.75
C LYS A 131 -1.67 -6.86 6.66
N PRO A 132 -2.88 -7.21 6.18
CA PRO A 132 -3.76 -8.17 6.85
C PRO A 132 -3.04 -9.50 7.12
N GLY A 133 -3.33 -10.11 8.27
CA GLY A 133 -2.79 -11.38 8.73
C GLY A 133 -3.81 -12.04 9.64
N ASP A 134 -3.56 -12.04 10.94
CA ASP A 134 -4.55 -12.44 11.94
C ASP A 134 -5.93 -11.73 11.76
N PRO A 135 -7.03 -12.48 11.54
CA PRO A 135 -8.41 -12.01 11.48
C PRO A 135 -8.88 -11.08 12.59
N HIS A 136 -8.35 -11.24 13.81
CA HIS A 136 -8.74 -10.45 14.98
C HIS A 136 -7.91 -9.18 15.14
N ARG A 137 -6.87 -9.01 14.32
CA ARG A 137 -5.95 -7.89 14.45
C ARG A 137 -6.52 -6.63 13.82
N LEU A 138 -6.66 -5.59 14.65
CA LEU A 138 -6.98 -4.24 14.21
C LEU A 138 -5.90 -3.71 13.24
N PRO A 139 -6.28 -3.24 12.03
CA PRO A 139 -5.35 -2.55 11.13
C PRO A 139 -4.82 -1.27 11.77
N ARG A 140 -3.50 -1.06 11.72
CA ARG A 140 -2.84 0.12 12.30
C ARG A 140 -2.57 1.19 11.25
N GLN A 141 -2.50 2.44 11.70
CA GLN A 141 -1.98 3.56 10.92
C GLN A 141 -0.44 3.48 10.88
N TRP A 142 0.13 3.38 9.68
CA TRP A 142 1.58 3.29 9.47
C TRP A 142 2.18 4.54 8.82
N ALA A 143 1.37 5.30 8.08
CA ALA A 143 1.75 6.57 7.50
C ALA A 143 2.29 7.51 8.60
N PRO A 144 3.40 8.23 8.35
CA PRO A 144 4.07 8.43 7.06
C PRO A 144 5.01 7.30 6.61
N TYR A 145 5.28 6.30 7.45
CA TYR A 145 6.24 5.24 7.13
C TYR A 145 5.76 4.33 6.00
N HIS A 146 6.70 3.81 5.20
CA HIS A 146 6.41 2.91 4.08
C HIS A 146 6.95 1.50 4.37
N LEU A 147 6.03 0.57 4.71
CA LEU A 147 6.34 -0.84 4.92
C LEU A 147 6.55 -1.54 3.57
N ARG A 148 7.77 -1.46 3.04
CA ARG A 148 8.09 -1.94 1.68
C ARG A 148 7.80 -3.43 1.48
N LEU A 149 8.15 -4.29 2.44
CA LEU A 149 7.91 -5.72 2.32
C LEU A 149 6.41 -6.04 2.28
N ASP A 150 5.63 -5.49 3.21
CA ASP A 150 4.16 -5.62 3.23
C ASP A 150 3.51 -5.14 1.92
N TRP A 151 4.02 -4.05 1.36
CA TRP A 151 3.56 -3.50 0.09
C TRP A 151 3.88 -4.41 -1.10
N LEU A 152 5.09 -4.99 -1.12
CA LEU A 152 5.48 -5.99 -2.13
C LEU A 152 4.64 -7.27 -2.02
N MET A 153 4.35 -7.74 -0.81
CA MET A 153 3.47 -8.89 -0.57
C MET A 153 2.06 -8.66 -1.12
N TRP A 154 1.52 -7.45 -0.94
CA TRP A 154 0.22 -7.10 -1.51
C TRP A 154 0.21 -7.18 -3.04
N PHE A 155 1.24 -6.66 -3.73
CA PHE A 155 1.34 -6.81 -5.18
C PHE A 155 1.55 -8.25 -5.63
N ALA A 156 2.36 -9.02 -4.90
CA ALA A 156 2.56 -10.44 -5.18
C ALA A 156 1.25 -11.23 -5.12
N ALA A 157 0.34 -10.86 -4.22
CA ALA A 157 -0.98 -11.47 -4.13
C ALA A 157 -1.90 -11.13 -5.31
N ILE A 158 -1.69 -9.99 -5.98
CA ILE A 158 -2.45 -9.58 -7.18
C ILE A 158 -1.94 -10.31 -8.42
N SER A 159 -0.61 -10.39 -8.58
CA SER A 159 0.00 -11.08 -9.72
C SER A 159 1.37 -11.64 -9.38
N PRO A 160 1.64 -12.91 -9.72
CA PRO A 160 2.94 -13.51 -9.49
C PRO A 160 4.11 -12.83 -10.18
N ILE A 161 3.84 -12.06 -11.22
CA ILE A 161 4.86 -11.29 -11.94
C ILE A 161 5.62 -10.35 -10.99
N TYR A 162 4.91 -9.74 -10.04
CA TYR A 162 5.51 -8.81 -9.07
C TYR A 162 6.40 -9.50 -8.03
N ALA A 163 6.27 -10.81 -7.84
CA ALA A 163 7.02 -11.59 -6.87
C ALA A 163 8.36 -12.15 -7.42
N ARG A 164 8.49 -12.24 -8.75
CA ARG A 164 9.53 -13.05 -9.42
C ARG A 164 10.97 -12.73 -8.99
N SER A 165 11.29 -11.46 -8.77
CA SER A 165 12.67 -11.03 -8.51
C SER A 165 13.10 -11.15 -7.04
N TRP A 166 12.15 -11.21 -6.09
CA TRP A 166 12.47 -11.04 -4.67
C TRP A 166 11.90 -12.11 -3.75
N LEU A 167 10.80 -12.79 -4.10
CA LEU A 167 10.15 -13.74 -3.20
C LEU A 167 11.03 -14.96 -2.93
N GLY A 168 11.68 -15.52 -3.95
CA GLY A 168 12.61 -16.65 -3.78
C GLY A 168 13.78 -16.33 -2.83
N PRO A 169 14.53 -15.23 -3.06
CA PRO A 169 15.55 -14.76 -2.12
C PRO A 169 15.02 -14.50 -0.71
N PHE A 170 13.81 -13.93 -0.58
CA PHE A 170 13.17 -13.70 0.71
C PHE A 170 12.90 -15.02 1.46
N LEU A 171 12.29 -16.02 0.82
CA LEU A 171 12.03 -17.33 1.42
C LEU A 171 13.32 -18.05 1.83
N ARG A 172 14.38 -17.96 1.00
CA ARG A 172 15.70 -18.48 1.34
C ARG A 172 16.27 -17.82 2.60
N ARG A 173 16.09 -16.52 2.75
CA ARG A 173 16.54 -15.77 3.94
C ARG A 173 15.78 -16.17 5.20
N LEU A 174 14.50 -16.53 5.10
CA LEU A 174 13.75 -17.11 6.23
C LEU A 174 14.30 -18.48 6.62
N LEU A 175 14.62 -19.33 5.65
CA LEU A 175 15.21 -20.66 5.89
C LEU A 175 16.61 -20.64 6.54
N ILE A 176 17.26 -19.47 6.62
CA ILE A 176 18.54 -19.29 7.34
C ILE A 176 18.41 -18.33 8.53
N ASN A 177 17.19 -17.90 8.89
CA ASN A 177 16.92 -16.90 9.92
C ASN A 177 17.77 -15.62 9.78
N ASP A 178 17.87 -15.08 8.56
CA ASP A 178 18.61 -13.84 8.30
C ASP A 178 18.07 -12.67 9.17
N PRO A 179 18.87 -12.09 10.08
CA PRO A 179 18.38 -11.17 11.09
C PRO A 179 17.84 -9.86 10.50
N ASP A 180 18.42 -9.38 9.40
CA ASP A 180 17.95 -8.17 8.73
C ASP A 180 16.61 -8.39 8.02
N THR A 181 16.40 -9.55 7.40
CA THR A 181 15.09 -9.94 6.88
C THR A 181 14.07 -10.10 8.00
N LEU A 182 14.41 -10.75 9.11
CA LEU A 182 13.47 -10.97 10.23
C LEU A 182 13.02 -9.64 10.86
N ARG A 183 13.88 -8.60 10.91
CA ARG A 183 13.50 -7.25 11.36
C ARG A 183 12.41 -6.59 10.52
N LEU A 184 12.19 -7.03 9.29
CA LEU A 184 11.11 -6.52 8.43
C LEU A 184 9.75 -7.08 8.88
N LEU A 185 9.73 -8.26 9.50
CA LEU A 185 8.54 -8.92 10.00
C LEU A 185 8.15 -8.39 11.38
N ARG A 186 6.90 -8.65 11.77
CA ARG A 186 6.37 -8.33 13.10
C ARG A 186 6.66 -9.44 14.10
N HIS A 187 6.46 -10.69 13.68
CA HIS A 187 6.69 -11.86 14.51
C HIS A 187 7.35 -12.96 13.68
N ASN A 188 8.36 -13.61 14.28
CA ASN A 188 8.99 -14.81 13.78
C ASN A 188 8.61 -15.96 14.72
N PRO A 189 7.90 -17.00 14.24
CA PRO A 189 7.57 -18.17 15.05
C PRO A 189 8.76 -19.09 15.34
N PHE A 190 9.92 -18.87 14.71
CA PHE A 190 11.12 -19.68 14.84
C PHE A 190 12.32 -18.85 15.39
N PRO A 191 12.27 -18.39 16.66
CA PRO A 191 13.30 -17.51 17.21
C PRO A 191 14.64 -18.21 17.48
N ASP A 192 14.61 -19.49 17.85
CA ASP A 192 15.79 -20.23 18.31
C ASP A 192 16.56 -20.92 17.18
N SER A 193 15.86 -21.39 16.16
CA SER A 193 16.43 -22.11 15.01
C SER A 193 15.65 -21.78 13.74
N PRO A 194 16.25 -21.83 12.54
CA PRO A 194 15.51 -21.62 11.31
C PRO A 194 14.53 -22.77 11.02
N PRO A 195 13.41 -22.52 10.33
CA PRO A 195 12.50 -23.57 9.91
C PRO A 195 13.19 -24.53 8.92
N ALA A 196 12.81 -25.80 8.95
CA ALA A 196 13.25 -26.80 7.99
C ALA A 196 12.62 -26.57 6.61
N HIS A 197 11.37 -26.13 6.59
CA HIS A 197 10.63 -25.82 5.36
C HIS A 197 9.88 -24.50 5.50
N VAL A 198 9.74 -23.80 4.38
CA VAL A 198 8.83 -22.66 4.24
C VAL A 198 7.90 -22.87 3.07
N ARG A 199 6.66 -22.40 3.18
CA ARG A 199 5.67 -22.36 2.10
C ARG A 199 4.97 -21.01 2.07
N VAL A 200 4.29 -20.74 0.95
CA VAL A 200 3.43 -19.56 0.83
C VAL A 200 2.04 -20.01 0.42
N ARG A 201 1.05 -19.64 1.23
CA ARG A 201 -0.36 -19.91 1.01
C ARG A 201 -1.06 -18.67 0.49
N GLN A 202 -1.99 -18.84 -0.43
CA GLN A 202 -2.87 -17.77 -0.90
C GLN A 202 -4.23 -17.87 -0.19
N TYR A 203 -4.68 -16.74 0.32
CA TYR A 203 -5.95 -16.60 1.02
C TYR A 203 -6.77 -15.47 0.38
N LEU A 204 -8.09 -15.62 0.42
CA LEU A 204 -9.03 -14.57 0.07
C LEU A 204 -9.60 -13.97 1.35
N TYR A 205 -9.33 -12.69 1.59
CA TYR A 205 -9.84 -11.95 2.73
C TYR A 205 -11.09 -11.16 2.33
N ARG A 206 -12.07 -11.11 3.24
CA ARG A 206 -13.21 -10.19 3.18
C ARG A 206 -13.40 -9.52 4.53
N PHE A 207 -13.88 -8.29 4.54
CA PHE A 207 -14.28 -7.65 5.79
C PHE A 207 -15.41 -8.42 6.47
N SER A 208 -15.39 -8.45 7.79
CA SER A 208 -16.52 -8.86 8.61
C SER A 208 -17.68 -7.85 8.54
N THR A 209 -18.86 -8.30 8.94
CA THR A 209 -20.02 -7.43 9.12
C THR A 209 -19.89 -6.64 10.43
N ARG A 210 -20.71 -5.58 10.58
CA ARG A 210 -20.78 -4.83 11.85
C ARG A 210 -21.27 -5.66 13.02
N GLU A 211 -21.98 -6.75 12.77
CA GLU A 211 -22.48 -7.66 13.82
C GLU A 211 -21.35 -8.58 14.28
N GLU A 212 -20.70 -9.28 13.35
CA GLU A 212 -19.53 -10.12 13.59
C GLU A 212 -18.41 -9.34 14.30
N LEU A 213 -18.14 -8.09 13.89
CA LEU A 213 -17.13 -7.25 14.56
C LEU A 213 -17.50 -6.92 16.01
N ARG A 214 -18.80 -6.74 16.32
CA ARG A 214 -19.26 -6.39 17.68
C ARG A 214 -19.33 -7.59 18.61
N HIS A 215 -19.70 -8.75 18.09
CA HIS A 215 -19.89 -9.96 18.88
C HIS A 215 -18.60 -10.79 18.99
N ASP A 216 -17.93 -11.03 17.86
CA ASP A 216 -16.80 -11.96 17.77
C ASP A 216 -15.43 -11.24 17.74
N HIS A 217 -15.44 -9.91 17.68
CA HIS A 217 -14.23 -9.09 17.55
C HIS A 217 -13.32 -9.49 16.37
N VAL A 218 -13.93 -9.97 15.28
CA VAL A 218 -13.26 -10.33 14.03
C VAL A 218 -13.30 -9.15 13.06
N TRP A 219 -12.16 -8.79 12.48
CA TRP A 219 -12.06 -7.75 11.44
C TRP A 219 -12.15 -8.32 10.02
N TRP A 220 -11.67 -9.53 9.82
CA TRP A 220 -11.59 -10.18 8.53
C TRP A 220 -12.02 -11.63 8.60
N HIS A 221 -12.71 -12.12 7.58
CA HIS A 221 -12.75 -13.55 7.29
C HIS A 221 -11.69 -13.86 6.23
N ARG A 222 -11.05 -15.02 6.35
CA ARG A 222 -10.07 -15.50 5.38
C ARG A 222 -10.38 -16.93 4.97
N ASP A 223 -10.40 -17.17 3.67
CA ASP A 223 -10.60 -18.49 3.09
C ASP A 223 -9.31 -18.94 2.40
N ALA A 224 -8.83 -20.14 2.72
CA ALA A 224 -7.65 -20.71 2.09
C ALA A 224 -7.99 -21.09 0.64
N VAL A 225 -7.23 -20.59 -0.33
CA VAL A 225 -7.47 -20.86 -1.75
C VAL A 225 -6.53 -21.93 -2.28
N GLY A 226 -5.26 -21.89 -1.88
CA GLY A 226 -4.28 -22.89 -2.30
C GLY A 226 -2.84 -22.51 -1.98
N ASP A 227 -1.92 -23.33 -2.48
CA ASP A 227 -0.49 -23.07 -2.37
C ASP A 227 -0.04 -22.12 -3.48
N TYR A 228 0.63 -21.04 -3.07
CA TYR A 228 1.25 -20.08 -3.96
C TYR A 228 2.73 -20.44 -4.22
N VAL A 229 3.43 -20.90 -3.18
CA VAL A 229 4.74 -21.57 -3.29
C VAL A 229 4.67 -22.85 -2.46
N PRO A 230 4.96 -24.02 -3.05
CA PRO A 230 4.93 -25.29 -2.32
C PRO A 230 6.01 -25.33 -1.23
N PRO A 231 5.90 -26.24 -0.24
CA PRO A 231 6.94 -26.48 0.75
C PRO A 231 8.33 -26.57 0.12
N THR A 232 9.23 -25.69 0.55
CA THR A 232 10.59 -25.58 0.03
C THR A 232 11.58 -25.59 1.19
N ALA A 233 12.66 -26.35 1.04
CA ALA A 233 13.79 -26.40 1.97
C ALA A 233 15.06 -25.87 1.29
N LEU A 234 16.11 -25.62 2.08
CA LEU A 234 17.46 -25.41 1.53
C LEU A 234 17.91 -26.69 0.85
N ALA A 235 18.43 -26.57 -0.36
CA ALA A 235 19.07 -27.70 -1.02
C ALA A 235 20.24 -28.17 -0.15
N SER A 236 20.21 -29.42 0.31
CA SER A 236 21.37 -30.05 0.94
C SER A 236 22.55 -29.97 -0.04
N PRO A 237 23.76 -29.58 0.41
CA PRO A 237 24.93 -29.65 -0.44
C PRO A 237 25.09 -31.09 -0.93
N ARG A 238 24.99 -31.32 -2.24
CA ARG A 238 25.37 -32.62 -2.83
C ARG A 238 26.87 -32.78 -2.58
N ILE A 239 27.25 -33.61 -1.62
CA ILE A 239 28.61 -34.09 -1.47
C ILE A 239 28.94 -34.87 -2.75
N ARG A 240 29.72 -34.26 -3.65
CA ARG A 240 30.32 -34.99 -4.76
C ARG A 240 31.43 -35.85 -4.16
N HIS A 241 31.17 -37.14 -4.01
CA HIS A 241 32.24 -38.13 -3.87
C HIS A 241 32.94 -38.23 -5.23
N GLY A 242 34.19 -37.75 -5.28
CA GLY A 242 35.15 -38.03 -6.33
C GLY A 242 36.26 -38.89 -5.75
#